data_AF-A0A098GIY8-F1
#
_entry.id   AF-A0A098GIY8-F1
#
_cell.length_a   1.000
_cell.length_b   1.000
_cell.length_c   1.000
_cell.angle_alpha   90.00
_cell.angle_beta   90.00
_cell.angle_gamma   90.00
#
_symmetry.space_group_name_H-M   'P 1'
#
loop_
_entity.id
_entity.type
_entity.pdbx_description
1 polymer ?
#
loop_
_entity_poly.entity_id
_entity_poly.type
_entity_poly.pdbx_seq_one_letter_code
_entity_poly.pdbx_strand_id
1 'polypeptide(L)'
;MAPEMTVRESMQTIMQGLGSASRKEGSENQTPSERKQISNDILNRLNKLNLGDDPRMLSLLEAYPNYTNRLITLFKALKGLNIPLSDAIHAAIAKNIAHLGGVVNLLELVKEMKVDPNSFPIERLFDAAKSDMAVTHSVRKLFNIESLDLDTFKLILTYPSQAYSISQLIIDLQEHAYDTQILIDKLLAAQSPIKNMGTIIELLGYILENNLYYPGVVDILLRQDQYIDTIYEGAKKLLAGHCLSANYFTVLEQNPKNANIFAMNILLLYNAGLIDYRKPEDLSEVSGLGIGALHFLRFLRQVDMLDAASYKKIVQHNNILMAEKVVETFNNLPLFTSFDKKELHQMLELVNKEKPSDDDINRFTQIISNYLIPNDGVLSAGAPPSP
;
A
#
# COMPACT_ATOMS: atom_id res chain seq x y z
N MET A 1 43.27 18.51 -3.90
CA MET A 1 43.17 19.91 -4.34
C MET A 1 42.68 19.90 -5.78
N ALA A 2 41.39 20.09 -5.96
CA ALA A 2 40.75 20.37 -7.25
C ALA A 2 40.03 21.72 -7.08
N PRO A 3 40.15 22.67 -8.02
CA PRO A 3 39.48 23.95 -7.86
C PRO A 3 38.05 23.89 -8.39
N GLU A 4 37.19 24.54 -7.61
CA GLU A 4 35.82 24.92 -7.89
C GLU A 4 35.71 25.94 -9.03
N MET A 5 34.46 26.10 -9.51
CA MET A 5 33.92 27.06 -10.48
C MET A 5 34.01 26.61 -11.95
N THR A 6 32.93 26.61 -12.74
CA THR A 6 31.70 27.40 -12.61
C THR A 6 30.52 26.74 -13.34
N VAL A 7 29.49 26.34 -12.57
CA VAL A 7 28.16 25.89 -13.01
C VAL A 7 27.33 27.05 -13.63
N ARG A 8 27.92 28.23 -13.82
CA ARG A 8 27.22 29.43 -14.30
C ARG A 8 27.17 29.62 -15.81
N GLU A 9 28.01 28.96 -16.59
CA GLU A 9 28.05 29.20 -18.04
C GLU A 9 27.15 28.25 -18.85
N SER A 10 26.80 27.08 -18.32
CA SER A 10 25.84 26.18 -18.98
C SER A 10 24.36 26.53 -18.72
N MET A 11 24.07 27.45 -17.79
CA MET A 11 22.72 27.94 -17.52
C MET A 11 22.32 29.18 -18.34
N GLN A 12 23.26 29.86 -18.99
CA GLN A 12 22.97 31.06 -19.79
C GLN A 12 22.59 30.77 -21.25
N THR A 13 22.90 29.59 -21.78
CA THR A 13 22.45 29.17 -23.13
C THR A 13 21.05 28.53 -23.12
N ILE A 14 20.53 28.16 -21.94
CA ILE A 14 19.16 27.63 -21.77
C ILE A 14 18.16 28.75 -21.40
N MET A 15 18.65 29.94 -21.03
CA MET A 15 17.83 31.13 -20.69
C MET A 15 17.79 32.24 -21.76
N GLN A 16 17.93 31.88 -23.04
CA GLN A 16 17.64 32.78 -24.18
C GLN A 16 16.72 32.17 -25.24
N GLY A 17 15.94 31.14 -24.88
CA GLY A 17 14.81 30.65 -25.68
C GLY A 17 13.43 31.12 -25.18
N LEU A 18 13.40 31.96 -24.14
CA LEU A 18 12.17 32.44 -23.49
C LEU A 18 12.08 33.96 -23.64
N GLY A 19 11.30 34.41 -24.63
CA GLY A 19 10.80 35.78 -24.67
C GLY A 19 10.74 36.40 -26.06
N SER A 20 9.71 36.06 -26.85
CA SER A 20 8.87 37.02 -27.61
C SER A 20 7.99 36.33 -28.65
N ALA A 21 6.84 35.81 -28.21
CA ALA A 21 5.62 35.73 -29.04
C ALA A 21 4.39 35.71 -28.13
N SER A 22 3.95 36.92 -27.77
CA SER A 22 2.62 37.32 -27.29
C SER A 22 1.87 36.44 -26.28
N ARG A 23 1.87 36.92 -25.03
CA ARG A 23 0.66 36.88 -24.18
C ARG A 23 -0.54 37.40 -24.97
N LYS A 24 -1.56 36.56 -25.14
CA LYS A 24 -2.96 37.00 -25.15
C LYS A 24 -3.66 36.29 -23.99
N GLU A 25 -3.71 36.97 -22.85
CA GLU A 25 -4.88 36.88 -21.98
C GLU A 25 -6.09 37.30 -22.83
N GLY A 26 -7.08 36.44 -22.90
CA GLY A 26 -8.22 36.61 -23.80
C GLY A 26 -9.18 35.44 -23.76
N SER A 27 -9.63 35.07 -22.55
CA SER A 27 -10.91 34.40 -22.39
C SER A 27 -11.96 35.47 -22.13
N GLU A 28 -12.48 36.07 -23.20
CA GLU A 28 -13.81 36.67 -23.33
C GLU A 28 -13.88 37.35 -24.71
N ASN A 29 -14.98 37.14 -25.44
CA ASN A 29 -15.26 37.59 -26.81
C ASN A 29 -14.70 36.72 -27.96
N GLN A 30 -15.15 35.47 -28.05
CA GLN A 30 -15.40 34.87 -29.38
C GLN A 30 -16.75 35.40 -29.87
N THR A 31 -16.81 35.93 -31.09
CA THR A 31 -18.07 36.42 -31.65
C THR A 31 -19.05 35.26 -31.90
N PRO A 32 -20.37 35.48 -31.80
CA PRO A 32 -21.38 34.45 -32.08
C PRO A 32 -21.23 33.80 -33.47
N SER A 33 -20.65 34.53 -34.43
CA SER A 33 -20.38 34.06 -35.79
C SER A 33 -19.22 33.06 -35.86
N GLU A 34 -18.14 33.29 -35.10
CA GLU A 34 -16.98 32.37 -35.05
C GLU A 34 -17.33 31.05 -34.34
N ARG A 35 -18.14 31.10 -33.27
CA ARG A 35 -18.66 29.89 -32.62
C ARG A 35 -19.56 29.07 -33.55
N LYS A 36 -20.42 29.73 -34.33
CA LYS A 36 -21.28 29.06 -35.34
C LYS A 36 -20.47 28.42 -36.46
N GLN A 37 -19.38 29.05 -36.89
CA GLN A 37 -18.53 28.52 -37.96
C GLN A 37 -17.71 27.30 -37.49
N ILE A 38 -17.14 27.35 -36.29
CA ILE A 38 -16.43 26.20 -35.68
C ILE A 38 -17.38 25.01 -35.47
N SER A 39 -18.62 25.26 -35.04
CA SER A 39 -19.64 24.21 -34.85
C SER A 39 -20.02 23.53 -36.18
N ASN A 40 -20.18 24.30 -37.26
CA ASN A 40 -20.47 23.75 -38.60
C ASN A 40 -19.31 22.92 -39.18
N ASP A 41 -18.06 23.33 -38.98
CA ASP A 41 -16.89 22.58 -39.46
C ASP A 41 -16.72 21.24 -38.72
N ILE A 42 -16.99 21.23 -37.41
CA ILE A 42 -16.99 20.01 -36.60
C ILE A 42 -18.09 19.06 -37.04
N LEU A 43 -19.33 19.54 -37.21
CA LEU A 43 -20.46 18.74 -37.71
C LEU A 43 -20.17 18.12 -39.08
N ASN A 44 -19.65 18.92 -40.02
CA ASN A 44 -19.24 18.43 -41.34
C ASN A 44 -18.18 17.32 -41.24
N ARG A 45 -17.25 17.44 -40.30
CA ARG A 45 -16.22 16.44 -40.07
C ARG A 45 -16.79 15.15 -39.45
N LEU A 46 -17.71 15.25 -38.49
CA LEU A 46 -18.39 14.09 -37.90
C LEU A 46 -19.21 13.33 -38.95
N ASN A 47 -19.96 14.05 -39.79
CA ASN A 47 -20.74 13.48 -40.87
C ASN A 47 -19.87 12.72 -41.89
N LYS A 48 -18.73 13.30 -42.31
CA LYS A 48 -17.76 12.62 -43.18
C LYS A 48 -17.18 11.33 -42.58
N LEU A 49 -17.16 11.23 -41.25
CA LEU A 49 -16.64 10.07 -40.52
C LEU A 49 -17.75 9.09 -40.11
N ASN A 50 -18.99 9.33 -40.58
CA ASN A 50 -20.18 8.58 -40.19
C ASN A 50 -20.39 8.52 -38.67
N LEU A 51 -19.94 9.51 -37.90
CA LEU A 51 -20.09 9.50 -36.44
C LEU A 51 -21.47 9.98 -35.98
N GLY A 52 -22.24 10.61 -36.86
CA GLY A 52 -23.57 11.14 -36.58
C GLY A 52 -23.54 12.49 -35.87
N ASP A 53 -24.70 12.91 -35.36
CA ASP A 53 -24.99 14.20 -34.75
C ASP A 53 -25.49 14.06 -33.29
N ASP A 54 -25.02 13.03 -32.57
CA ASP A 54 -25.40 12.80 -31.17
C ASP A 54 -25.17 14.08 -30.33
N PRO A 55 -26.21 14.63 -29.67
CA PRO A 55 -26.09 15.83 -28.86
C PRO A 55 -25.02 15.74 -27.77
N ARG A 56 -24.81 14.55 -27.19
CA ARG A 56 -23.76 14.31 -26.17
C ARG A 56 -22.37 14.42 -26.78
N MET A 57 -22.20 13.97 -28.02
CA MET A 57 -20.94 14.09 -28.75
C MET A 57 -20.59 15.56 -29.02
N LEU A 58 -21.58 16.32 -29.50
CA LEU A 58 -21.44 17.75 -29.78
C LEU A 58 -21.11 18.54 -28.51
N SER A 59 -21.81 18.24 -27.41
CA SER A 59 -21.55 18.85 -26.10
C SER A 59 -20.10 18.67 -25.64
N LEU A 60 -19.54 17.46 -25.78
CA LEU A 60 -18.13 17.19 -25.42
C LEU A 60 -17.14 17.95 -26.31
N LEU A 61 -17.41 18.05 -27.60
CA LEU A 61 -16.54 18.75 -28.56
C LEU A 61 -16.54 20.26 -28.32
N GLU A 62 -17.69 20.83 -27.97
CA GLU A 62 -17.83 22.24 -27.61
C GLU A 62 -17.18 22.56 -26.26
N ALA A 63 -17.33 21.68 -25.27
CA ALA A 63 -16.74 21.86 -23.94
C ALA A 63 -15.21 21.72 -23.92
N TYR A 64 -14.65 20.89 -24.81
CA TYR A 64 -13.21 20.58 -24.83
C TYR A 64 -12.56 20.76 -26.22
N PRO A 65 -12.51 22.00 -26.76
CA PRO A 65 -12.05 22.25 -28.13
C PRO A 65 -10.61 21.78 -28.39
N ASN A 66 -9.74 21.88 -27.37
CA ASN A 66 -8.34 21.45 -27.45
C ASN A 66 -8.17 19.91 -27.59
N TYR A 67 -9.24 19.15 -27.34
CA TYR A 67 -9.23 17.68 -27.37
C TYR A 67 -10.03 17.11 -28.56
N THR A 68 -10.52 17.96 -29.47
CA THR A 68 -11.36 17.59 -30.63
C THR A 68 -10.86 16.36 -31.39
N ASN A 69 -9.58 16.32 -31.77
CA ASN A 69 -9.04 15.18 -32.52
C ASN A 69 -9.04 13.88 -31.70
N ARG A 70 -8.74 13.95 -30.39
CA ARG A 70 -8.75 12.79 -29.49
C ARG A 70 -10.17 12.28 -29.26
N LEU A 71 -11.13 13.18 -29.09
CA LEU A 71 -12.55 12.86 -28.97
C LEU A 71 -13.07 12.17 -30.23
N ILE A 72 -12.78 12.71 -31.42
CA ILE A 72 -13.17 12.08 -32.69
C ILE A 72 -12.61 10.66 -32.81
N THR A 73 -11.34 10.45 -32.45
CA THR A 73 -10.72 9.12 -32.45
C THR A 73 -11.41 8.17 -31.46
N LEU A 74 -11.74 8.64 -30.26
CA LEU A 74 -12.51 7.87 -29.29
C LEU A 74 -13.88 7.48 -29.82
N PHE A 75 -14.64 8.41 -30.39
CA PHE A 75 -15.97 8.12 -30.93
C PHE A 75 -15.93 7.08 -32.05
N LYS A 76 -14.88 7.10 -32.89
CA LYS A 76 -14.66 6.02 -33.87
C LYS A 76 -14.41 4.68 -33.20
N ALA A 77 -13.59 4.63 -32.16
CA ALA A 77 -13.29 3.40 -31.43
C ALA A 77 -14.55 2.82 -30.76
N LEU A 78 -15.34 3.66 -30.08
CA LEU A 78 -16.62 3.28 -29.47
C LEU A 78 -17.60 2.75 -30.51
N LYS A 79 -17.78 3.47 -31.64
CA LYS A 79 -18.63 3.03 -32.75
C LYS A 79 -18.15 1.71 -33.33
N GLY A 80 -16.83 1.52 -33.50
CA GLY A 80 -16.24 0.29 -34.03
C GLY A 80 -16.46 -0.94 -33.15
N LEU A 81 -16.73 -0.73 -31.86
CA LEU A 81 -17.07 -1.77 -30.87
C LEU A 81 -18.57 -1.83 -30.55
N ASN A 82 -19.41 -1.08 -31.28
CA ASN A 82 -20.85 -0.95 -31.05
C ASN A 82 -21.22 -0.48 -29.63
N ILE A 83 -20.38 0.34 -29.01
CA ILE A 83 -20.63 0.89 -27.67
C ILE A 83 -21.41 2.22 -27.82
N PRO A 84 -22.65 2.32 -27.30
CA PRO A 84 -23.45 3.53 -27.41
C PRO A 84 -22.95 4.62 -26.45
N LEU A 85 -23.00 5.89 -26.86
CA LEU A 85 -22.65 7.03 -26.00
C LEU A 85 -23.76 7.30 -24.98
N SER A 86 -23.73 6.60 -23.85
CA SER A 86 -24.65 6.81 -22.72
C SER A 86 -24.25 8.03 -21.88
N ASP A 87 -25.11 8.44 -20.94
CA ASP A 87 -24.80 9.53 -20.00
C ASP A 87 -23.63 9.16 -19.08
N ALA A 88 -23.50 7.88 -18.72
CA ALA A 88 -22.38 7.37 -17.94
C ALA A 88 -21.05 7.47 -18.70
N ILE A 89 -21.03 7.08 -19.98
CA ILE A 89 -19.84 7.22 -20.82
C ILE A 89 -19.51 8.69 -21.08
N HIS A 90 -20.52 9.53 -21.34
CA HIS A 90 -20.34 10.97 -21.51
C HIS A 90 -19.66 11.58 -20.26
N ALA A 91 -20.13 11.24 -19.06
CA ALA A 91 -19.52 11.68 -17.81
C ALA A 91 -18.08 11.11 -17.63
N ALA A 92 -17.86 9.83 -17.97
CA ALA A 92 -16.55 9.20 -17.90
C ALA A 92 -15.52 9.84 -18.84
N ILE A 93 -15.94 10.24 -20.05
CA ILE A 93 -15.12 11.00 -21.01
C ILE A 93 -14.72 12.34 -20.42
N ALA A 94 -15.69 13.12 -19.92
CA ALA A 94 -15.45 14.44 -19.36
C ALA A 94 -14.46 14.38 -18.17
N LYS A 95 -14.63 13.38 -17.28
CA LYS A 95 -13.74 13.14 -16.14
C LYS A 95 -12.31 12.76 -16.55
N ASN A 96 -12.12 12.09 -17.69
CA ASN A 96 -10.83 11.53 -18.13
C ASN A 96 -10.30 12.17 -19.43
N ILE A 97 -10.70 13.41 -19.74
CA ILE A 97 -10.38 14.08 -21.01
C ILE A 97 -8.87 14.12 -21.37
N ALA A 98 -8.00 14.23 -20.36
CA ALA A 98 -6.55 14.25 -20.55
C ALA A 98 -6.00 12.90 -21.05
N HIS A 99 -6.69 11.80 -20.73
CA HIS A 99 -6.23 10.42 -20.91
C HIS A 99 -6.95 9.67 -22.04
N LEU A 100 -7.71 10.35 -22.91
CA LEU A 100 -8.47 9.69 -23.98
C LEU A 100 -7.61 8.85 -24.94
N GLY A 101 -6.33 9.21 -25.12
CA GLY A 101 -5.40 8.38 -25.89
C GLY A 101 -5.22 6.98 -25.28
N GLY A 102 -5.10 6.90 -23.96
CA GLY A 102 -5.03 5.64 -23.23
C GLY A 102 -6.35 4.87 -23.31
N VAL A 103 -7.50 5.55 -23.27
CA VAL A 103 -8.82 4.89 -23.45
C VAL A 103 -8.91 4.22 -24.82
N VAL A 104 -8.50 4.91 -25.88
CA VAL A 104 -8.49 4.36 -27.24
C VAL A 104 -7.60 3.13 -27.31
N ASN A 105 -6.39 3.19 -26.76
CA ASN A 105 -5.47 2.06 -26.68
C ASN A 105 -6.10 0.85 -25.94
N LEU A 106 -6.78 1.10 -24.82
CA LEU A 106 -7.49 0.04 -24.09
C LEU A 106 -8.71 -0.52 -24.84
N LEU A 107 -9.44 0.29 -25.62
CA LEU A 107 -10.51 -0.20 -26.49
C LEU A 107 -9.96 -1.06 -27.63
N GLU A 108 -8.82 -0.67 -28.21
CA GLU A 108 -8.10 -1.49 -29.19
C GLU A 108 -7.66 -2.83 -28.59
N LEU A 109 -7.18 -2.82 -27.34
CA LEU A 109 -6.82 -4.03 -26.59
C LEU A 109 -8.02 -4.96 -26.38
N VAL A 110 -9.19 -4.43 -26.01
CA VAL A 110 -10.44 -5.23 -25.89
C VAL A 110 -10.76 -5.94 -27.22
N LYS A 111 -10.59 -5.23 -28.34
CA LYS A 111 -10.76 -5.81 -29.67
C LYS A 111 -9.71 -6.87 -30.00
N GLU A 112 -8.44 -6.59 -29.70
CA GLU A 112 -7.30 -7.50 -29.91
C GLU A 112 -7.51 -8.82 -29.17
N MET A 113 -7.93 -8.74 -27.90
CA MET A 113 -8.17 -9.87 -27.03
C MET A 113 -9.53 -10.55 -27.25
N LYS A 114 -10.35 -10.05 -28.20
CA LYS A 114 -11.70 -10.55 -28.50
C LYS A 114 -12.63 -10.62 -27.27
N VAL A 115 -12.44 -9.72 -26.33
CA VAL A 115 -13.31 -9.61 -25.15
C VAL A 115 -14.61 -8.91 -25.59
N ASP A 116 -15.77 -9.46 -25.22
CA ASP A 116 -17.06 -8.80 -25.48
C ASP A 116 -17.11 -7.49 -24.68
N PRO A 117 -17.24 -6.31 -25.33
CA PRO A 117 -17.33 -5.03 -24.63
C PRO A 117 -18.50 -4.91 -23.66
N ASN A 118 -19.53 -5.77 -23.78
CA ASN A 118 -20.69 -5.79 -22.87
C ASN A 118 -20.48 -6.67 -21.63
N SER A 119 -19.36 -7.38 -21.54
CA SER A 119 -19.06 -8.33 -20.44
C SER A 119 -18.52 -7.66 -19.17
N PHE A 120 -18.28 -6.35 -19.21
CA PHE A 120 -17.83 -5.54 -18.06
C PHE A 120 -18.25 -4.07 -18.22
N PRO A 121 -18.28 -3.27 -17.13
CA PRO A 121 -18.60 -1.85 -17.22
C PRO A 121 -17.50 -1.07 -17.97
N ILE A 122 -17.83 -0.52 -19.13
CA ILE A 122 -16.86 0.14 -20.02
C ILE A 122 -16.20 1.37 -19.38
N GLU A 123 -16.86 1.98 -18.39
CA GLU A 123 -16.35 3.08 -17.58
C GLU A 123 -15.02 2.71 -16.90
N ARG A 124 -14.79 1.42 -16.63
CA ARG A 124 -13.52 0.93 -16.07
C ARG A 124 -12.32 1.19 -16.99
N LEU A 125 -12.50 1.18 -18.31
CA LEU A 125 -11.42 1.53 -19.24
C LEU A 125 -11.02 2.99 -19.09
N PHE A 126 -11.99 3.87 -18.79
CA PHE A 126 -11.73 5.29 -18.59
C PHE A 126 -10.94 5.54 -17.31
N ASP A 127 -11.30 4.86 -16.22
CA ASP A 127 -10.55 4.96 -14.96
C ASP A 127 -9.15 4.31 -15.09
N ALA A 128 -9.01 3.22 -15.85
CA ALA A 128 -7.75 2.53 -16.10
C ALA A 128 -6.80 3.24 -17.07
N ALA A 129 -7.30 4.17 -17.90
CA ALA A 129 -6.53 4.85 -18.95
C ALA A 129 -5.33 5.67 -18.44
N LYS A 130 -5.28 6.00 -17.14
CA LYS A 130 -4.13 6.64 -16.50
C LYS A 130 -2.90 5.71 -16.44
N SER A 131 -3.13 4.41 -16.48
CA SER A 131 -2.10 3.37 -16.44
C SER A 131 -2.21 2.45 -17.66
N ASP A 132 -2.63 2.99 -18.81
CA ASP A 132 -2.92 2.24 -20.04
C ASP A 132 -1.75 1.36 -20.49
N MET A 133 -0.51 1.87 -20.44
CA MET A 133 0.68 1.09 -20.80
C MET A 133 0.87 -0.11 -19.88
N ALA A 134 0.68 0.07 -18.57
CA ALA A 134 0.81 -1.00 -17.58
C ALA A 134 -0.24 -2.09 -17.78
N VAL A 135 -1.50 -1.67 -17.97
CA VAL A 135 -2.61 -2.57 -18.28
C VAL A 135 -2.35 -3.32 -19.58
N THR A 136 -2.01 -2.60 -20.66
CA THR A 136 -1.78 -3.19 -21.99
C THR A 136 -0.68 -4.24 -21.96
N HIS A 137 0.45 -3.93 -21.33
CA HIS A 137 1.56 -4.87 -21.23
C HIS A 137 1.17 -6.10 -20.40
N SER A 138 0.53 -5.91 -19.26
CA SER A 138 0.13 -6.99 -18.35
C SER A 138 -0.89 -7.93 -19.01
N VAL A 139 -1.90 -7.38 -19.69
CA VAL A 139 -2.91 -8.14 -20.42
C VAL A 139 -2.28 -8.94 -21.56
N ARG A 140 -1.41 -8.31 -22.39
CA ARG A 140 -0.71 -9.02 -23.47
C ARG A 140 0.22 -10.11 -22.93
N LYS A 141 0.91 -9.87 -21.82
CA LYS A 141 1.78 -10.85 -21.18
C LYS A 141 0.98 -12.10 -20.78
N LEU A 142 -0.14 -11.92 -20.10
CA LEU A 142 -1.02 -13.02 -19.68
C LEU A 142 -1.71 -13.72 -20.85
N PHE A 143 -2.10 -12.96 -21.89
CA PHE A 143 -2.69 -13.54 -23.10
C PHE A 143 -1.70 -14.48 -23.82
N ASN A 144 -0.43 -14.08 -23.93
CA ASN A 144 0.59 -14.87 -24.61
C ASN A 144 0.92 -16.21 -23.92
N ILE A 145 0.58 -16.35 -22.64
CA ILE A 145 0.76 -17.58 -21.86
C ILE A 145 -0.57 -18.26 -21.55
N GLU A 146 -1.64 -17.91 -22.28
CA GLU A 146 -2.98 -18.50 -22.15
C GLU A 146 -3.57 -18.41 -20.72
N SER A 147 -3.21 -17.35 -20.00
CA SER A 147 -3.58 -17.14 -18.59
C SER A 147 -4.49 -15.92 -18.39
N LEU A 148 -4.99 -15.37 -19.50
CA LEU A 148 -5.94 -14.28 -19.49
C LEU A 148 -7.35 -14.80 -19.75
N ASP A 149 -8.17 -14.80 -18.71
CA ASP A 149 -9.62 -14.92 -18.82
C ASP A 149 -10.31 -13.57 -18.55
N LEU A 150 -11.64 -13.58 -18.62
CA LEU A 150 -12.44 -12.37 -18.42
C LEU A 150 -12.29 -11.81 -17.00
N ASP A 151 -12.21 -12.65 -15.99
CA ASP A 151 -12.16 -12.19 -14.60
C ASP A 151 -10.77 -11.65 -14.24
N THR A 152 -9.71 -12.25 -14.77
CA THR A 152 -8.35 -11.70 -14.76
C THR A 152 -8.31 -10.34 -15.44
N PHE A 153 -8.94 -10.19 -16.60
CA PHE A 153 -9.03 -8.90 -17.29
C PHE A 153 -9.76 -7.85 -16.44
N LYS A 154 -10.90 -8.20 -15.84
CA LYS A 154 -11.64 -7.32 -14.91
C LYS A 154 -10.80 -6.94 -13.69
N LEU A 155 -10.02 -7.87 -13.15
CA LEU A 155 -9.15 -7.61 -12.00
C LEU A 155 -8.08 -6.56 -12.34
N ILE A 156 -7.42 -6.70 -13.49
CA ILE A 156 -6.43 -5.72 -13.98
C ILE A 156 -7.06 -4.34 -14.17
N LEU A 157 -8.28 -4.27 -14.72
CA LEU A 157 -8.99 -3.01 -14.88
C LEU A 157 -9.47 -2.40 -13.55
N THR A 158 -9.68 -3.22 -12.53
CA THR A 158 -10.07 -2.77 -11.19
C THR A 158 -8.89 -2.16 -10.45
N TYR A 159 -7.68 -2.70 -10.64
CA TYR A 159 -6.44 -2.24 -10.00
C TYR A 159 -5.37 -1.88 -11.04
N PRO A 160 -5.61 -0.86 -11.90
CA PRO A 160 -4.78 -0.59 -13.07
C PRO A 160 -3.35 -0.16 -12.71
N SER A 161 -3.15 0.48 -11.55
CA SER A 161 -1.83 0.86 -11.06
C SER A 161 -1.01 -0.33 -10.56
N GLN A 162 -1.65 -1.46 -10.25
CA GLN A 162 -1.00 -2.71 -9.80
C GLN A 162 -0.97 -3.76 -10.92
N ALA A 163 -1.34 -3.42 -12.16
CA ALA A 163 -1.46 -4.36 -13.27
C ALA A 163 -0.22 -5.26 -13.45
N TYR A 164 0.98 -4.68 -13.40
CA TYR A 164 2.23 -5.44 -13.53
C TYR A 164 2.38 -6.47 -12.41
N SER A 165 2.26 -6.04 -11.16
CA SER A 165 2.42 -6.91 -9.99
C SER A 165 1.36 -8.00 -9.94
N ILE A 166 0.12 -7.68 -10.30
CA ILE A 166 -0.97 -8.68 -10.40
C ILE A 166 -0.64 -9.71 -11.47
N SER A 167 -0.24 -9.28 -12.68
CA SER A 167 0.10 -10.22 -13.75
C SER A 167 1.29 -11.10 -13.39
N GLN A 168 2.30 -10.54 -12.72
CA GLN A 168 3.44 -11.34 -12.26
C GLN A 168 3.02 -12.36 -11.21
N LEU A 169 2.23 -11.97 -10.21
CA LEU A 169 1.73 -12.89 -9.18
C LEU A 169 0.91 -14.05 -9.78
N ILE A 170 0.09 -13.79 -10.80
CA ILE A 170 -0.67 -14.82 -11.51
C ILE A 170 0.29 -15.82 -12.18
N ILE A 171 1.31 -15.32 -12.87
CA ILE A 171 2.34 -16.16 -13.51
C ILE A 171 3.05 -17.00 -12.46
N ASP A 172 3.51 -16.39 -11.38
CA ASP A 172 4.26 -17.08 -10.33
C ASP A 172 3.39 -18.18 -9.69
N LEU A 173 2.09 -17.92 -9.47
CA LEU A 173 1.16 -18.93 -8.94
C LEU A 173 1.01 -20.13 -9.89
N GLN A 174 0.91 -19.89 -11.19
CA GLN A 174 0.82 -20.97 -12.19
C GLN A 174 2.11 -21.77 -12.29
N GLU A 175 3.27 -21.12 -12.22
CA GLU A 175 4.58 -21.79 -12.18
C GLU A 175 4.69 -22.73 -10.97
N HIS A 176 4.03 -22.38 -9.85
CA HIS A 176 3.92 -23.22 -8.65
C HIS A 176 2.70 -24.16 -8.66
N ALA A 177 1.98 -24.28 -9.77
CA ALA A 177 0.78 -25.10 -9.95
C ALA A 177 -0.38 -24.80 -8.99
N TYR A 178 -0.49 -23.55 -8.52
CA TYR A 178 -1.66 -23.08 -7.77
C TYR A 178 -2.80 -22.67 -8.70
N ASP A 179 -4.03 -22.91 -8.25
CA ASP A 179 -5.23 -22.42 -8.93
C ASP A 179 -5.36 -20.90 -8.76
N THR A 180 -5.14 -20.17 -9.85
CA THR A 180 -5.22 -18.71 -9.90
C THR A 180 -6.64 -18.19 -9.73
N GLN A 181 -7.66 -18.98 -10.07
CA GLN A 181 -9.05 -18.53 -9.98
C GLN A 181 -9.43 -18.21 -8.54
N ILE A 182 -8.90 -18.98 -7.57
CA ILE A 182 -9.16 -18.75 -6.15
C ILE A 182 -8.66 -17.37 -5.71
N LEU A 183 -7.50 -16.92 -6.20
CA LEU A 183 -7.00 -15.58 -5.94
C LEU A 183 -7.90 -14.53 -6.60
N ILE A 184 -8.20 -14.71 -7.89
CA ILE A 184 -8.97 -13.76 -8.69
C ILE A 184 -10.35 -13.52 -8.07
N ASP A 185 -11.06 -14.60 -7.75
CA ASP A 185 -12.39 -14.56 -7.12
C ASP A 185 -12.36 -13.77 -5.81
N LYS A 186 -11.34 -14.01 -4.96
CA LYS A 186 -11.21 -13.32 -3.67
C LYS A 186 -10.93 -11.84 -3.81
N LEU A 187 -10.05 -11.46 -4.75
CA LEU A 187 -9.71 -10.05 -4.99
C LEU A 187 -10.86 -9.28 -5.65
N LEU A 188 -11.67 -9.94 -6.48
CA LEU A 188 -12.86 -9.36 -7.10
C LEU A 188 -14.08 -9.30 -6.16
N ALA A 189 -14.22 -10.27 -5.25
CA ALA A 189 -15.34 -10.34 -4.30
C ALA A 189 -15.28 -9.27 -3.19
N ALA A 190 -14.17 -8.53 -3.07
CA ALA A 190 -14.04 -7.46 -2.10
C ALA A 190 -15.10 -6.37 -2.35
N GLN A 191 -16.02 -6.19 -1.39
CA GLN A 191 -17.15 -5.26 -1.50
C GLN A 191 -16.73 -3.77 -1.59
N SER A 192 -15.48 -3.47 -1.24
CA SER A 192 -14.91 -2.13 -1.30
C SER A 192 -13.53 -2.18 -1.97
N PRO A 193 -13.13 -1.11 -2.66
CA PRO A 193 -11.78 -1.01 -3.20
C PRO A 193 -10.77 -1.20 -2.07
N ILE A 194 -9.92 -2.21 -2.20
CA ILE A 194 -8.85 -2.52 -1.26
C ILE A 194 -7.85 -1.35 -1.29
N LYS A 195 -7.66 -0.68 -0.15
CA LYS A 195 -6.85 0.55 -0.11
C LYS A 195 -5.38 0.26 -0.36
N ASN A 196 -4.89 -0.82 0.23
CA ASN A 196 -3.47 -1.17 0.21
C ASN A 196 -3.19 -2.38 -0.69
N MET A 197 -3.87 -2.46 -1.84
CA MET A 197 -3.74 -3.58 -2.77
C MET A 197 -2.27 -3.82 -3.18
N GLY A 198 -1.48 -2.77 -3.36
CA GLY A 198 -0.05 -2.90 -3.65
C GLY A 198 0.69 -3.73 -2.61
N THR A 199 0.57 -3.39 -1.33
CA THR A 199 1.19 -4.12 -0.21
C THR A 199 0.68 -5.55 -0.10
N ILE A 200 -0.62 -5.80 -0.37
CA ILE A 200 -1.19 -7.15 -0.37
C ILE A 200 -0.54 -8.01 -1.47
N ILE A 201 -0.46 -7.51 -2.70
CA ILE A 201 0.14 -8.25 -3.82
C ILE A 201 1.63 -8.51 -3.56
N GLU A 202 2.38 -7.53 -3.05
CA GLU A 202 3.77 -7.73 -2.67
C GLU A 202 3.91 -8.81 -1.58
N LEU A 203 3.08 -8.75 -0.54
CA LEU A 203 3.11 -9.74 0.55
C LEU A 203 2.76 -11.14 0.05
N LEU A 204 1.79 -11.27 -0.86
CA LEU A 204 1.46 -12.55 -1.49
C LEU A 204 2.63 -13.08 -2.32
N GLY A 205 3.33 -12.21 -3.05
CA GLY A 205 4.58 -12.57 -3.74
C GLY A 205 5.63 -13.10 -2.77
N TYR A 206 5.90 -12.39 -1.67
CA TYR A 206 6.84 -12.84 -0.63
C TYR A 206 6.45 -14.20 -0.02
N ILE A 207 5.15 -14.40 0.23
CA ILE A 207 4.63 -15.66 0.77
C ILE A 207 4.87 -16.81 -0.23
N LEU A 208 4.61 -16.56 -1.52
CA LEU A 208 4.76 -17.55 -2.57
C LEU A 208 6.23 -17.93 -2.81
N GLU A 209 7.12 -16.95 -2.95
CA GLU A 209 8.57 -17.15 -3.14
C GLU A 209 9.20 -18.01 -2.02
N ASN A 210 8.59 -17.99 -0.83
CA ASN A 210 9.06 -18.74 0.34
C ASN A 210 8.30 -20.05 0.58
N ASN A 211 7.48 -20.51 -0.38
CA ASN A 211 6.66 -21.73 -0.27
C ASN A 211 5.71 -21.73 0.94
N LEU A 212 5.21 -20.55 1.33
CA LEU A 212 4.27 -20.38 2.45
C LEU A 212 2.84 -20.13 1.98
N TYR A 213 2.60 -20.14 0.67
CA TYR A 213 1.30 -19.84 0.09
C TYR A 213 0.29 -20.95 0.39
N TYR A 214 -0.87 -20.54 0.90
CA TYR A 214 -2.07 -21.35 0.98
C TYR A 214 -3.28 -20.45 0.68
N PRO A 215 -4.33 -20.94 0.01
CA PRO A 215 -5.45 -20.10 -0.42
C PRO A 215 -6.13 -19.29 0.69
N GLY A 216 -6.15 -19.79 1.92
CA GLY A 216 -6.71 -19.10 3.08
C GLY A 216 -5.95 -17.82 3.49
N VAL A 217 -4.67 -17.70 3.12
CA VAL A 217 -3.86 -16.52 3.48
C VAL A 217 -4.40 -15.26 2.82
N VAL A 218 -4.94 -15.38 1.61
CA VAL A 218 -5.54 -14.26 0.87
C VAL A 218 -6.68 -13.64 1.68
N ASP A 219 -7.58 -14.46 2.24
CA ASP A 219 -8.71 -13.93 3.00
C ASP A 219 -8.26 -13.22 4.28
N ILE A 220 -7.22 -13.75 4.93
CA ILE A 220 -6.62 -13.13 6.12
C ILE A 220 -6.10 -11.74 5.76
N LEU A 221 -5.29 -11.62 4.70
CA LEU A 221 -4.72 -10.34 4.29
C LEU A 221 -5.80 -9.33 3.90
N LEU A 222 -6.83 -9.78 3.17
CA LEU A 222 -7.95 -8.92 2.76
C LEU A 222 -8.76 -8.41 3.96
N ARG A 223 -9.04 -9.26 4.96
CA ARG A 223 -9.72 -8.84 6.20
C ARG A 223 -8.90 -7.84 7.01
N GLN A 224 -7.57 -7.84 6.84
CA GLN A 224 -6.64 -7.00 7.58
C GLN A 224 -6.03 -5.86 6.75
N ASP A 225 -6.70 -5.42 5.67
CA ASP A 225 -6.24 -4.32 4.79
C ASP A 225 -5.78 -3.06 5.57
N GLN A 226 -6.46 -2.72 6.67
CA GLN A 226 -6.11 -1.57 7.51
C GLN A 226 -4.79 -1.70 8.27
N TYR A 227 -4.27 -2.93 8.45
CA TYR A 227 -3.03 -3.22 9.17
C TYR A 227 -1.95 -3.84 8.28
N ILE A 228 -2.18 -3.91 6.97
CA ILE A 228 -1.33 -4.68 6.05
C ILE A 228 0.12 -4.23 6.07
N ASP A 229 0.39 -2.93 6.21
CA ASP A 229 1.76 -2.41 6.24
C ASP A 229 2.51 -2.90 7.49
N THR A 230 1.83 -2.99 8.63
CA THR A 230 2.45 -3.52 9.86
C THR A 230 2.67 -5.03 9.77
N ILE A 231 1.76 -5.74 9.11
CA ILE A 231 1.89 -7.18 8.82
C ILE A 231 3.07 -7.43 7.89
N TYR A 232 3.19 -6.63 6.82
CA TYR A 232 4.27 -6.69 5.86
C TYR A 232 5.64 -6.47 6.51
N GLU A 233 5.78 -5.45 7.36
CA GLU A 233 7.02 -5.20 8.11
C GLU A 233 7.37 -6.35 9.07
N GLY A 234 6.36 -6.92 9.74
CA GLY A 234 6.54 -8.10 10.57
C GLY A 234 7.02 -9.31 9.77
N ALA A 235 6.38 -9.59 8.63
CA ALA A 235 6.75 -10.68 7.74
C ALA A 235 8.19 -10.53 7.22
N LYS A 236 8.60 -9.33 6.79
CA LYS A 236 9.96 -9.04 6.33
C LYS A 236 11.01 -9.29 7.40
N LYS A 237 10.74 -8.91 8.65
CA LYS A 237 11.65 -9.19 9.78
C LYS A 237 11.81 -10.68 10.03
N LEU A 238 10.70 -11.42 10.03
CA LEU A 238 10.73 -12.87 10.20
C LEU A 238 11.46 -13.56 9.05
N LEU A 239 11.26 -13.09 7.82
CA LEU A 239 11.96 -13.62 6.66
C LEU A 239 13.47 -13.41 6.76
N ALA A 240 13.90 -12.19 7.11
CA ALA A 240 15.31 -11.86 7.32
C ALA A 240 15.96 -12.70 8.45
N GLY A 241 15.17 -13.10 9.45
CA GLY A 241 15.60 -14.01 10.51
C GLY A 241 15.39 -15.50 10.22
N HIS A 242 14.96 -15.87 9.00
CA HIS A 242 14.60 -17.26 8.63
C HIS A 242 13.58 -17.92 9.58
N CYS A 243 12.65 -17.12 10.11
CA CYS A 243 11.62 -17.50 11.09
C CYS A 243 10.19 -17.24 10.60
N LEU A 244 9.99 -16.95 9.31
CA LEU A 244 8.65 -16.79 8.76
C LEU A 244 8.02 -18.17 8.55
N SER A 245 6.79 -18.37 9.03
CA SER A 245 6.02 -19.60 8.87
C SER A 245 4.58 -19.29 8.44
N ALA A 246 3.89 -20.24 7.82
CA ALA A 246 2.49 -20.07 7.43
C ALA A 246 1.57 -19.76 8.64
N ASN A 247 1.90 -20.33 9.80
CA ASN A 247 1.17 -20.14 11.05
C ASN A 247 1.22 -18.70 11.58
N TYR A 248 2.25 -17.92 11.18
CA TYR A 248 2.32 -16.49 11.52
C TYR A 248 1.06 -15.74 11.09
N PHE A 249 0.60 -15.96 9.85
CA PHE A 249 -0.57 -15.28 9.29
C PHE A 249 -1.87 -15.71 9.98
N THR A 250 -1.99 -16.99 10.32
CA THR A 250 -3.17 -17.49 11.04
C THR A 250 -3.26 -16.91 12.45
N VAL A 251 -2.14 -16.84 13.16
CA VAL A 251 -2.11 -16.34 14.55
C VAL A 251 -2.24 -14.82 14.62
N LEU A 252 -1.61 -14.08 13.69
CA LEU A 252 -1.66 -12.61 13.73
C LEU A 252 -3.07 -12.05 13.52
N GLU A 253 -3.98 -12.83 12.91
CA GLU A 253 -5.36 -12.42 12.66
C GLU A 253 -6.09 -12.01 13.95
N GLN A 254 -5.69 -12.55 15.11
CA GLN A 254 -6.26 -12.20 16.40
C GLN A 254 -5.82 -10.80 16.89
N ASN A 255 -4.63 -10.34 16.50
CA ASN A 255 -4.07 -9.04 16.93
C ASN A 255 -3.15 -8.40 15.87
N PRO A 256 -3.70 -8.04 14.70
CA PRO A 256 -2.95 -7.63 13.51
C PRO A 256 -2.17 -6.32 13.71
N LYS A 257 -2.67 -5.39 14.53
CA LYS A 257 -1.98 -4.14 14.89
C LYS A 257 -0.61 -4.36 15.54
N ASN A 258 -0.42 -5.52 16.19
CA ASN A 258 0.82 -5.85 16.88
C ASN A 258 1.78 -6.69 16.03
N ALA A 259 1.49 -6.92 14.74
CA ALA A 259 2.21 -7.87 13.89
C ALA A 259 3.74 -7.67 13.86
N ASN A 260 4.21 -6.42 13.91
CA ASN A 260 5.63 -6.08 13.98
C ASN A 260 6.26 -6.45 15.34
N ILE A 261 5.57 -6.17 16.45
CA ILE A 261 6.02 -6.53 17.81
C ILE A 261 6.00 -8.05 17.97
N PHE A 262 4.95 -8.71 17.46
CA PHE A 262 4.84 -10.15 17.44
C PHE A 262 6.03 -10.80 16.71
N ALA A 263 6.38 -10.32 15.51
CA ALA A 263 7.57 -10.76 14.78
C ALA A 263 8.87 -10.59 15.60
N MET A 264 9.03 -9.47 16.29
CA MET A 264 10.22 -9.22 17.12
C MET A 264 10.29 -10.14 18.35
N ASN A 265 9.15 -10.46 18.96
CA ASN A 265 9.10 -11.43 20.06
C ASN A 265 9.41 -12.84 19.57
N ILE A 266 8.91 -13.26 18.41
CA ILE A 266 9.26 -14.55 17.79
C ILE A 266 10.78 -14.66 17.61
N LEU A 267 11.40 -13.66 16.97
CA LEU A 267 12.86 -13.65 16.75
C LEU A 267 13.64 -13.69 18.06
N LEU A 268 13.20 -12.94 19.07
CA LEU A 268 13.87 -12.89 20.37
C LEU A 268 13.86 -14.25 21.07
N LEU A 269 12.67 -14.87 21.14
CA LEU A 269 12.43 -16.11 21.87
C LEU A 269 12.97 -17.34 21.14
N TYR A 270 12.87 -17.37 19.80
CA TYR A 270 13.45 -18.43 18.99
C TYR A 270 14.98 -18.44 19.11
N ASN A 271 15.62 -17.27 19.04
CA ASN A 271 17.07 -17.16 19.24
C ASN A 271 17.53 -17.54 20.65
N ALA A 272 16.62 -17.50 21.64
CA ALA A 272 16.87 -17.99 23.00
C ALA A 272 16.57 -19.49 23.17
N GLY A 273 16.09 -20.18 22.12
CA GLY A 273 15.70 -21.59 22.17
C GLY A 273 14.46 -21.87 23.00
N LEU A 274 13.60 -20.87 23.20
CA LEU A 274 12.43 -20.95 24.09
C LEU A 274 11.13 -21.32 23.38
N ILE A 275 11.06 -21.09 22.06
CA ILE A 275 9.90 -21.39 21.24
C ILE A 275 10.33 -22.09 19.95
N ASP A 276 9.40 -22.80 19.34
CA ASP A 276 9.46 -23.23 17.95
C ASP A 276 8.42 -22.44 17.14
N TYR A 277 8.89 -21.52 16.30
CA TYR A 277 8.02 -20.66 15.46
C TYR A 277 7.19 -21.44 14.42
N ARG A 278 7.45 -22.74 14.25
CA ARG A 278 6.66 -23.62 13.39
C ARG A 278 5.46 -24.18 14.13
N LYS A 279 5.46 -24.19 15.46
CA LYS A 279 4.34 -24.66 16.28
C LYS A 279 3.32 -23.54 16.48
N PRO A 280 2.05 -23.76 16.09
CA PRO A 280 1.02 -22.74 16.27
C PRO A 280 0.73 -22.44 17.75
N GLU A 281 0.94 -23.40 18.66
CA GLU A 281 0.74 -23.22 20.10
C GLU A 281 1.72 -22.19 20.67
N ASP A 282 3.01 -22.35 20.38
CA ASP A 282 4.07 -21.42 20.80
C ASP A 282 3.82 -20.02 20.22
N LEU A 283 3.43 -19.93 18.93
CA LEU A 283 3.07 -18.67 18.32
C LEU A 283 1.86 -18.01 18.97
N SER A 284 0.86 -18.79 19.38
CA SER A 284 -0.34 -18.27 20.07
C SER A 284 -0.01 -17.70 21.44
N GLU A 285 0.95 -18.27 22.17
CA GLU A 285 1.43 -17.68 23.43
C GLU A 285 2.17 -16.36 23.19
N VAL A 286 3.00 -16.33 22.15
CA VAL A 286 3.81 -15.16 21.81
C VAL A 286 2.98 -14.00 21.25
N SER A 287 1.85 -14.28 20.60
CA SER A 287 0.96 -13.24 20.05
C SER A 287 0.30 -12.37 21.14
N GLY A 288 0.17 -12.91 22.35
CA GLY A 288 -0.29 -12.17 23.53
C GLY A 288 0.76 -11.19 24.09
N LEU A 289 2.02 -11.28 23.66
CA LEU A 289 3.10 -10.45 24.18
C LEU A 289 3.16 -9.10 23.44
N GLY A 290 2.84 -8.03 24.17
CA GLY A 290 2.93 -6.65 23.69
C GLY A 290 4.35 -6.07 23.74
N ILE A 291 4.45 -4.76 23.48
CA ILE A 291 5.73 -4.05 23.42
C ILE A 291 6.44 -3.99 24.78
N GLY A 292 5.72 -3.87 25.89
CA GLY A 292 6.32 -3.90 27.23
C GLY A 292 6.97 -5.25 27.53
N ALA A 293 6.37 -6.35 27.07
CA ALA A 293 6.97 -7.68 27.17
C ALA A 293 8.22 -7.81 26.29
N LEU A 294 8.19 -7.28 25.06
CA LEU A 294 9.37 -7.25 24.19
C LEU A 294 10.56 -6.54 24.85
N HIS A 295 10.34 -5.36 25.43
CA HIS A 295 11.38 -4.63 26.14
C HIS A 295 11.91 -5.42 27.34
N PHE A 296 11.01 -5.93 28.18
CA PHE A 296 11.40 -6.66 29.38
C PHE A 296 12.19 -7.94 29.04
N LEU A 297 11.75 -8.72 28.05
CA LEU A 297 12.45 -9.91 27.57
C LEU A 297 13.84 -9.59 27.01
N ARG A 298 14.01 -8.43 26.36
CA ARG A 298 15.33 -7.97 25.89
C ARG A 298 16.28 -7.70 27.06
N PHE A 299 15.82 -7.02 28.10
CA PHE A 299 16.64 -6.79 29.30
C PHE A 299 17.00 -8.08 30.00
N LEU A 300 16.06 -9.02 30.14
CA LEU A 300 16.35 -10.36 30.67
C LEU A 300 17.41 -11.09 29.83
N ARG A 301 17.33 -11.00 28.49
CA ARG A 301 18.32 -11.60 27.60
C ARG A 301 19.71 -10.97 27.75
N GLN A 302 19.80 -9.65 27.91
CA GLN A 302 21.08 -8.93 28.04
C GLN A 302 21.90 -9.37 29.27
N VAL A 303 21.25 -9.88 30.32
CA VAL A 303 21.89 -10.34 31.55
C VAL A 303 21.84 -11.86 31.73
N ASP A 304 21.53 -12.62 30.67
CA ASP A 304 21.40 -14.09 30.72
C ASP A 304 20.37 -14.58 31.76
N MET A 305 19.25 -13.86 31.91
CA MET A 305 18.12 -14.24 32.75
C MET A 305 16.87 -14.66 31.95
N LEU A 306 16.95 -14.64 30.62
CA LEU A 306 15.89 -15.14 29.76
C LEU A 306 16.04 -16.66 29.58
N ASP A 307 15.28 -17.41 30.36
CA ASP A 307 15.21 -18.87 30.37
C ASP A 307 13.75 -19.38 30.34
N ALA A 308 13.55 -20.70 30.38
CA ALA A 308 12.22 -21.29 30.32
C ALA A 308 11.34 -20.90 31.52
N ALA A 309 11.92 -20.68 32.70
CA ALA A 309 11.16 -20.35 33.91
C ALA A 309 10.66 -18.90 33.87
N SER A 310 11.54 -17.96 33.57
CA SER A 310 11.20 -16.53 33.38
C SER A 310 10.25 -16.32 32.21
N TYR A 311 10.45 -17.02 31.10
CA TYR A 311 9.53 -16.99 29.96
C TYR A 311 8.13 -17.45 30.34
N LYS A 312 8.02 -18.59 31.02
CA LYS A 312 6.74 -19.12 31.48
C LYS A 312 6.00 -18.14 32.39
N LYS A 313 6.71 -17.49 33.33
CA LYS A 313 6.10 -16.45 34.19
C LYS A 313 5.52 -15.30 33.36
N ILE A 314 6.25 -14.84 32.34
CA ILE A 314 5.84 -13.70 31.49
C ILE A 314 4.64 -14.05 30.61
N VAL A 315 4.60 -15.26 30.04
CA VAL A 315 3.46 -15.71 29.21
C VAL A 315 2.21 -15.91 30.06
N GLN A 316 2.35 -16.49 31.25
CA GLN A 316 1.21 -16.73 32.15
C GLN A 316 0.64 -15.44 32.75
N HIS A 317 1.51 -14.46 33.03
CA HIS A 317 1.15 -13.21 33.69
C HIS A 317 1.83 -12.03 32.99
N ASN A 318 1.14 -11.37 32.05
CA ASN A 318 1.67 -10.22 31.29
C ASN A 318 0.97 -8.89 31.60
N ASN A 319 0.02 -8.86 32.54
CA ASN A 319 -0.83 -7.71 32.83
C ASN A 319 -0.04 -6.42 33.13
N ILE A 320 1.00 -6.49 33.97
CA ILE A 320 1.87 -5.33 34.23
C ILE A 320 2.55 -4.84 32.96
N LEU A 321 3.04 -5.75 32.12
CA LEU A 321 3.78 -5.45 30.89
C LEU A 321 2.88 -4.87 29.79
N MET A 322 1.55 -5.02 29.93
CA MET A 322 0.54 -4.41 29.06
C MET A 322 0.03 -3.07 29.58
N ALA A 323 0.37 -2.67 30.82
CA ALA A 323 -0.06 -1.39 31.38
C ALA A 323 0.57 -0.22 30.60
N GLU A 324 -0.25 0.73 30.18
CA GLU A 324 0.16 1.90 29.39
C GLU A 324 1.35 2.63 30.01
N LYS A 325 1.26 2.90 31.33
CA LYS A 325 2.35 3.53 32.10
C LYS A 325 3.67 2.78 31.98
N VAL A 326 3.65 1.44 32.02
CA VAL A 326 4.87 0.61 31.90
C VAL A 326 5.43 0.70 30.48
N VAL A 327 4.57 0.60 29.47
CA VAL A 327 4.95 0.73 28.06
C VAL A 327 5.58 2.09 27.78
N GLU A 328 4.97 3.17 28.25
CA GLU A 328 5.50 4.53 28.12
C GLU A 328 6.86 4.67 28.80
N THR A 329 7.00 4.15 30.03
CA THR A 329 8.25 4.25 30.78
C THR A 329 9.37 3.49 30.05
N PHE A 330 9.09 2.31 29.49
CA PHE A 330 10.07 1.58 28.66
C PHE A 330 10.42 2.33 27.36
N ASN A 331 9.46 2.93 26.69
CA ASN A 331 9.71 3.66 25.44
C ASN A 331 10.56 4.92 25.63
N ASN A 332 10.54 5.49 26.84
CA ASN A 332 11.33 6.68 27.19
C ASN A 332 12.74 6.34 27.72
N LEU A 333 13.11 5.06 27.81
CA LEU A 333 14.45 4.67 28.23
C LEU A 333 15.52 5.10 27.22
N PRO A 334 16.69 5.57 27.69
CA PRO A 334 17.86 5.76 26.85
C PRO A 334 18.28 4.47 26.11
N LEU A 335 18.80 4.62 24.90
CA LEU A 335 19.19 3.50 24.01
C LEU A 335 20.17 2.49 24.64
N PHE A 336 21.00 2.93 25.60
CA PHE A 336 22.06 2.11 26.22
C PHE A 336 21.79 1.76 27.69
N THR A 337 20.53 1.85 28.13
CA THR A 337 20.16 1.44 29.50
C THR A 337 20.43 -0.05 29.70
N SER A 338 21.01 -0.40 30.85
CA SER A 338 21.22 -1.77 31.30
C SER A 338 20.77 -1.88 32.75
N PHE A 339 19.84 -2.80 33.02
CA PHE A 339 19.39 -3.12 34.37
C PHE A 339 20.30 -4.17 34.99
N ASP A 340 20.47 -4.12 36.31
CA ASP A 340 21.18 -5.17 37.01
C ASP A 340 20.29 -6.42 37.23
N LYS A 341 20.92 -7.55 37.58
CA LYS A 341 20.20 -8.83 37.79
C LYS A 341 19.21 -8.78 38.96
N LYS A 342 19.46 -7.93 39.96
CA LYS A 342 18.64 -7.82 41.17
C LYS A 342 17.37 -7.04 40.88
N GLU A 343 17.48 -5.94 40.12
CA GLU A 343 16.35 -5.16 39.63
C GLU A 343 15.45 -6.00 38.73
N LEU A 344 16.04 -6.73 37.79
CA LEU A 344 15.27 -7.62 36.90
C LEU A 344 14.59 -8.77 37.66
N HIS A 345 15.21 -9.31 38.71
CA HIS A 345 14.55 -10.25 39.61
C HIS A 345 13.34 -9.62 40.31
N GLN A 346 13.47 -8.41 40.84
CA GLN A 346 12.36 -7.70 41.49
C GLN A 346 11.21 -7.45 40.51
N MET A 347 11.54 -7.01 39.29
CA MET A 347 10.57 -6.82 38.21
C MET A 347 9.87 -8.13 37.83
N LEU A 348 10.60 -9.24 37.74
CA LEU A 348 10.04 -10.56 37.41
C LEU A 348 9.07 -11.06 38.48
N GLU A 349 9.39 -10.83 39.76
CA GLU A 349 8.49 -11.18 40.88
C GLU A 349 7.21 -10.34 40.88
N LEU A 350 7.26 -9.09 40.43
CA LEU A 350 6.07 -8.26 40.22
C LEU A 350 5.22 -8.76 39.05
N VAL A 351 5.86 -9.12 37.93
CA VAL A 351 5.18 -9.65 36.73
C VAL A 351 4.44 -10.95 37.02
N ASN A 352 5.00 -11.80 37.88
CA ASN A 352 4.41 -13.10 38.26
C ASN A 352 3.10 -12.99 39.08
N LYS A 353 2.61 -11.78 39.37
CA LYS A 353 1.34 -11.57 40.07
C LYS A 353 0.18 -11.60 39.08
N GLU A 354 -0.77 -12.52 39.31
CA GLU A 354 -1.95 -12.69 38.45
C GLU A 354 -2.80 -11.40 38.35
N LYS A 355 -2.99 -10.70 39.48
CA LYS A 355 -3.74 -9.44 39.56
C LYS A 355 -2.86 -8.35 40.18
N PRO A 356 -2.05 -7.65 39.38
CA PRO A 356 -1.21 -6.58 39.89
C PRO A 356 -2.07 -5.40 40.37
N SER A 357 -1.70 -4.84 41.51
CA SER A 357 -2.28 -3.58 41.99
C SER A 357 -1.61 -2.38 41.31
N ASP A 358 -2.21 -1.19 41.41
CA ASP A 358 -1.57 0.06 40.95
C ASP A 358 -0.21 0.29 41.65
N ASP A 359 -0.09 -0.13 42.92
CA ASP A 359 1.16 -0.10 43.67
C ASP A 359 2.24 -1.00 43.05
N ASP A 360 1.86 -2.17 42.54
CA ASP A 360 2.78 -3.08 41.85
C ASP A 360 3.26 -2.50 40.52
N ILE A 361 2.34 -1.89 39.77
CA ILE A 361 2.67 -1.16 38.52
C ILE A 361 3.61 0.01 38.86
N ASN A 362 3.31 0.78 39.90
CA ASN A 362 4.13 1.91 40.34
C ASN A 362 5.54 1.46 40.72
N ARG A 363 5.66 0.38 41.50
CA ARG A 363 6.97 -0.20 41.87
C ARG A 363 7.75 -0.67 40.65
N PHE A 364 7.09 -1.35 39.71
CA PHE A 364 7.71 -1.77 38.45
C PHE A 364 8.24 -0.57 37.67
N THR A 365 7.42 0.47 37.49
CA THR A 365 7.82 1.70 36.79
C THR A 365 8.90 2.47 37.52
N GLN A 366 8.93 2.45 38.86
CA GLN A 366 9.94 3.16 39.65
C GLN A 366 11.34 2.60 39.40
N ILE A 367 11.47 1.28 39.24
CA ILE A 367 12.76 0.64 38.88
C ILE A 367 13.25 1.18 37.54
N ILE A 368 12.36 1.29 36.55
CA ILE A 368 12.68 1.84 35.21
C ILE A 368 13.03 3.33 35.29
N SER A 369 12.26 4.11 36.07
CA SER A 369 12.40 5.56 36.17
C SER A 369 13.74 6.02 36.73
N ASN A 370 14.44 5.18 37.49
CA ASN A 370 15.81 5.47 37.97
C ASN A 370 16.81 5.69 36.82
N TYR A 371 16.49 5.22 35.62
CA TYR A 371 17.32 5.28 34.42
C TYR A 371 16.85 6.31 33.40
N LEU A 372 15.75 7.02 33.68
CA LEU A 372 15.28 8.10 32.81
C LEU A 372 16.16 9.33 33.01
N ILE A 373 16.50 10.00 31.91
CA ILE A 373 17.15 11.30 31.97
C ILE A 373 16.13 12.27 32.57
N PRO A 374 16.47 13.03 33.64
CA PRO A 374 15.60 14.08 34.13
C PRO A 374 15.31 15.05 32.99
N ASN A 375 14.04 15.26 32.66
CA ASN A 375 13.63 16.42 31.87
C ASN A 375 13.80 17.65 32.77
N ASP A 376 15.04 18.07 33.00
CA ASP A 376 15.30 19.39 33.57
C ASP A 376 14.83 20.39 32.52
N GLY A 377 13.80 21.13 32.90
CA GLY A 377 13.12 22.09 32.07
C GLY A 377 14.07 23.09 31.44
N VAL A 378 13.63 23.64 30.30
CA VAL A 378 13.97 24.95 29.77
C VAL A 378 15.03 25.65 30.62
N LEU A 379 16.29 25.58 30.19
CA LEU A 379 17.34 26.48 30.66
C LEU A 379 16.80 27.90 30.46
N SER A 380 16.23 28.47 31.52
CA SER A 380 16.08 29.89 31.67
C SER A 380 17.49 30.43 31.59
N ALA A 381 17.84 30.96 30.43
CA ALA A 381 19.07 31.71 30.24
C ALA A 381 19.07 32.81 31.30
N GLY A 382 19.89 32.60 32.33
CA GLY A 382 20.21 33.64 33.30
C GLY A 382 20.69 34.85 32.52
N ALA A 383 19.92 35.92 32.56
CA ALA A 383 20.37 37.22 32.08
C ALA A 383 21.65 37.59 32.86
N PRO A 384 22.73 38.02 32.18
CA PRO A 384 23.92 38.48 32.89
C PRO A 384 23.60 39.77 33.66
N PRO A 385 24.30 40.05 34.77
CA PRO A 385 24.10 41.27 35.52
C PRO A 385 24.55 42.47 34.68
N SER A 386 23.67 43.46 34.55
CA SER A 386 23.99 44.76 33.97
C SER A 386 24.89 45.57 34.92
N PRO A 387 25.80 46.41 34.39
CA PRO A 387 26.84 47.13 35.13
C PRO A 387 26.33 48.18 36.13
#